data_AF-A0A7X6ZGJ9-F1
#
_entry.id   AF-A0A7X6ZGJ9-F1
#
_cell.length_a   1.000
_cell.length_b   1.000
_cell.length_c   1.000
_cell.angle_alpha   90.00
_cell.angle_beta   90.00
_cell.angle_gamma   90.00
#
_symmetry.space_group_name_H-M   'P 1'
#
loop_
_entity.id
_entity.type
_entity.pdbx_description
1 polymer ?
#
loop_
_entity_poly.entity_id
_entity_poly.type
_entity_poly.pdbx_seq_one_letter_code
_entity_poly.pdbx_strand_id
1 'polypeptide(L)' 'MDDVFFAVLENGHKLKVKATERQREVLGSPESRQSETPVLIEVTPCDFSFGKIISLCEGGNNHEG' A
#
# COMPACT_ATOMS: atom_id res chain seq x y z
N MET A 1 -7.44 14.99 5.98
CA MET A 1 -5.98 14.86 6.04
C MET A 1 -5.61 13.65 5.22
N ASP A 2 -4.80 13.78 4.18
CA ASP A 2 -4.19 12.63 3.50
C ASP A 2 -3.28 11.92 4.51
N ASP A 3 -3.59 10.69 4.90
CA ASP A 3 -2.67 9.90 5.74
C ASP A 3 -1.59 9.27 4.86
N VAL A 4 -0.34 9.46 5.28
CA VAL A 4 0.85 8.96 4.61
C VAL A 4 1.29 7.68 5.30
N PHE A 5 1.40 6.60 4.53
CA PHE A 5 1.94 5.31 4.98
C PHE A 5 3.39 5.17 4.53
N PHE A 6 4.13 4.25 5.14
CA PHE A 6 5.44 3.84 4.64
C PHE A 6 5.31 2.49 3.95
N ALA A 7 5.60 2.46 2.65
CA ALA A 7 5.83 1.22 1.93
C ALA A 7 7.32 0.88 1.97
N VAL A 8 7.64 -0.40 2.12
CA VAL A 8 9.01 -0.90 1.99
C VAL A 8 9.09 -1.61 0.64
N LEU A 9 9.96 -1.12 -0.24
CA LEU A 9 10.24 -1.75 -1.52
C LEU A 9 11.10 -3.00 -1.31
N GLU A 10 11.09 -3.95 -2.25
CA GLU A 10 11.88 -5.19 -2.16
C GLU A 10 13.40 -4.94 -2.03
N ASN A 11 13.89 -3.82 -2.54
CA ASN A 11 15.28 -3.40 -2.39
C ASN A 11 15.60 -2.77 -1.01
N GLY A 12 14.63 -2.75 -0.09
CA GLY A 12 14.75 -2.20 1.27
C GLY A 12 14.53 -0.69 1.38
N HIS A 13 14.31 0.03 0.27
CA HIS A 13 14.01 1.46 0.32
C HIS A 13 12.62 1.72 0.88
N LYS A 14 12.51 2.73 1.75
CA LYS A 14 11.25 3.16 2.34
C LYS A 14 10.68 4.35 1.58
N LEU A 15 9.44 4.22 1.16
CA LEU A 15 8.71 5.22 0.39
C LEU A 15 7.52 5.73 1.20
N LYS A 16 7.34 7.05 1.25
CA LYS A 16 6.11 7.67 1.77
C LYS A 16 5.03 7.53 0.70
N VAL A 17 3.90 6.93 1.04
CA VAL A 17 2.81 6.69 0.09
C VAL A 17 1.50 7.28 0.57
N LYS A 18 0.80 7.98 -0.33
CA LYS A 18 -0.59 8.36 -0.10
C LYS A 18 -1.50 7.16 -0.33
N ALA A 19 -2.40 6.94 0.63
CA ALA A 19 -3.48 5.99 0.52
C ALA A 19 -4.83 6.73 0.50
N THR A 20 -5.74 6.27 -0.35
CA THR A 20 -7.16 6.64 -0.32
C THR A 20 -7.85 6.06 0.90
N GLU A 21 -9.04 6.56 1.24
CA GLU A 21 -9.81 6.05 2.38
C GLU A 21 -10.01 4.53 2.36
N ARG A 22 -10.44 3.98 1.22
CA ARG A 22 -10.61 2.54 1.04
C ARG A 22 -9.31 1.76 1.22
N GLN A 23 -8.19 2.29 0.72
CA GLN A 23 -6.90 1.63 0.87
C GLN A 23 -6.44 1.60 2.34
N ARG A 24 -6.77 2.64 3.11
CA ARG A 24 -6.48 2.68 4.55
C ARG A 24 -7.27 1.62 5.31
N GLU A 25 -8.53 1.40 4.96
CA GLU A 25 -9.36 0.39 5.62
C GLU A 25 -8.76 -1.01 5.44
N VAL A 26 -8.33 -1.33 4.22
CA VAL A 26 -7.68 -2.62 3.93
C VAL A 26 -6.32 -2.73 4.61
N LEU A 27 -5.44 -1.72 4.48
CA LEU A 27 -4.09 -1.77 5.06
C LEU A 27 -4.08 -1.69 6.59
N GLY A 28 -5.09 -1.05 7.17
CA GLY A 28 -5.29 -0.95 8.61
C GLY A 28 -5.99 -2.17 9.21
N SER A 29 -6.52 -3.07 8.38
CA SER A 29 -7.21 -4.27 8.85
C SER A 29 -6.24 -5.17 9.64
N PRO A 30 -6.71 -5.84 10.70
CA PRO A 30 -5.86 -6.71 11.51
C PRO A 30 -5.25 -7.87 10.71
N GLU A 31 -5.87 -8.28 9.61
CA GLU A 31 -5.35 -9.30 8.69
C GLU A 31 -4.13 -8.77 7.90
N SER A 32 -4.23 -7.56 7.35
CA SER A 32 -3.13 -6.89 6.64
C SER A 32 -1.97 -6.46 7.54
N ARG A 33 -2.19 -6.37 8.85
CA ARG A 33 -1.10 -6.12 9.83
C ARG A 33 -0.31 -7.38 10.16
N GLN A 34 -0.88 -8.56 9.93
CA GLN A 34 -0.26 -9.85 10.19
C GLN A 34 0.40 -10.43 8.93
N SER A 35 -0.03 -10.02 7.74
CA SER A 35 0.53 -10.44 6.46
C SER A 35 0.99 -9.23 5.64
N GLU A 36 2.20 -9.31 5.08
CA GLU A 36 2.69 -8.29 4.13
C GLU A 36 1.68 -8.17 2.97
N THR A 37 1.06 -6.99 2.83
CA THR A 37 0.10 -6.73 1.75
C THR A 37 0.85 -6.14 0.56
N PRO A 38 0.96 -6.86 -0.57
CA PRO A 38 1.60 -6.32 -1.76
C PRO A 38 0.78 -5.15 -2.32
N VAL A 39 1.47 -4.07 -2.70
CA VAL A 39 0.86 -2.85 -3.22
C VAL A 39 1.58 -2.40 -4.49
N LEU A 40 0.81 -1.84 -5.42
CA LEU A 40 1.37 -1.17 -6.58
C LEU A 40 1.40 0.33 -6.31
N ILE A 41 2.58 0.91 -6.48
CA ILE A 41 2.84 2.32 -6.17
C ILE A 41 3.30 3.05 -7.43
N GLU A 42 2.66 4.18 -7.71
CA GLU A 42 3.17 5.16 -8.64
C GLU A 42 4.11 6.11 -7.88
N VAL A 43 5.39 6.13 -8.27
CA VAL A 43 6.41 6.99 -7.66
C VAL A 43 6.38 8.37 -8.31
N THR A 44 6.53 9.41 -7.50
CA THR A 44 6.58 10.78 -8.01
C THR A 44 7.90 10.99 -8.75
N PRO A 45 7.90 11.41 -10.03
CA PRO A 45 9.12 11.47 -10.83
C PRO A 45 10.17 12.47 -10.31
N CYS A 46 9.76 13.44 -9.47
CA CYS A 46 10.65 14.44 -8.86
C CYS A 46 11.05 14.09 -7.41
N ASP A 47 10.42 13.08 -6.80
CA ASP A 47 10.69 12.65 -5.43
C ASP A 47 10.52 11.14 -5.31
N PHE A 48 11.63 10.41 -5.46
CA PHE A 48 11.67 8.95 -5.33
C PHE A 48 11.48 8.45 -3.89
N SER A 49 11.29 9.37 -2.93
CA SER A 49 10.88 9.05 -1.55
C SER A 49 9.37 9.21 -1.35
N PHE A 50 8.63 9.62 -2.38
CA PHE A 50 7.18 9.81 -2.33
C PHE A 50 6.43 9.13 -3.48
N GLY A 51 5.27 8.54 -3.17
CA GLY A 51 4.40 7.94 -4.17
C GLY A 51 2.94 7.89 -3.75
N LYS A 52 2.13 7.26 -4.58
CA LYS A 52 0.72 7.01 -4.33
C LYS A 52 0.41 5.55 -4.57
N ILE A 53 -0.32 4.93 -3.65
CA ILE A 53 -0.83 3.58 -3.87
C ILE A 53 -1.90 3.67 -4.96
N ILE A 54 -1.69 2.99 -6.08
CA ILE A 54 -2.64 2.92 -7.19
C ILE A 54 -3.42 1.61 -7.20
N SER A 55 -2.88 0.56 -6.59
CA SER A 55 -3.59 -0.71 -6.42
C SER A 55 -3.14 -1.43 -5.15
N LEU A 56 -4.07 -2.16 -4.55
CA LEU A 56 -3.77 -3.17 -3.54
C LEU A 56 -3.84 -4.52 -4.26
N CYS A 57 -2.79 -5.32 -4.19
CA CYS A 57 -2.90 -6.72 -4.57
C CYS A 57 -3.57 -7.44 -3.41
N GLU A 58 -4.90 -7.55 -3.47
CA GLU A 58 -5.61 -8.45 -2.58
C GLU A 58 -5.05 -9.85 -2.84
N GLY A 59 -4.37 -10.42 -1.83
CA GLY A 59 -4.09 -11.85 -1.83
C GLY A 59 -5.44 -12.55 -1.94
N GLY A 60 -5.70 -13.16 -3.09
CA GLY A 60 -7.02 -13.65 -3.44
C GLY A 60 -7.55 -14.61 -2.39
N ASN A 61 -8.53 -14.16 -1.61
CA ASN A 61 -9.56 -15.06 -1.12
C ASN A 61 -10.65 -15.05 -2.18
N ASN A 62 -10.46 -15.87 -3.22
CA ASN A 62 -11.57 -16.35 -4.02
C ASN A 62 -12.44 -17.20 -3.08
N HIS A 63 -13.33 -16.56 -2.33
CA HIS A 63 -14.52 -17.24 -1.85
C HIS A 63 -15.51 -17.19 -3.02
N GLU A 64 -15.30 -18.09 -4.00
CA GLU A 64 -16.38 -18.47 -4.91
C GLU A 64 -17.49 -19.06 -4.04
N GLY A 65 -18.63 -18.39 -4.03
CA GLY A 65 -19.90 -18.89 -3.50
C GLY A 65 -20.86 -19.15 -4.64
#